data_AF-A0A2N2FCE5-F1
#
_entry.id   AF-A0A2N2FCE5-F1
#
_cell.length_a   1.000
_cell.length_b   1.000
_cell.length_c   1.000
_cell.angle_alpha   90.00
_cell.angle_beta   90.00
_cell.angle_gamma   90.00
#
_symmetry.space_group_name_H-M   'P 1'
#
loop_
_entity.id
_entity.type
_entity.pdbx_description
1 polymer ?
#
loop_
_entity_poly.entity_id
_entity_poly.type
_entity_poly.pdbx_seq_one_letter_code
_entity_poly.pdbx_strand_id
1 'polypeptide(L)' 'MGAQTKFKLTYGTMFNPPEEFHERYESELAKLKSSFGKEYPMIINGKDVKSKEKFENRSPIDTNLVIGLF' A
#
# COMPACT_ATOMS: atom_id res chain seq x y z
N MET A 1 -1.66 -34.29 11.09
CA MET A 1 -1.13 -32.97 10.69
C MET A 1 -1.36 -32.78 9.20
N GLY A 2 -2.40 -32.04 8.81
CA GLY A 2 -2.66 -31.72 7.40
C GLY A 2 -1.69 -30.65 6.89
N ALA A 3 -1.19 -30.83 5.68
CA ALA A 3 -0.30 -29.87 5.04
C ALA A 3 -0.99 -28.50 4.93
N GLN A 4 -0.37 -27.45 5.49
CA GLN A 4 -0.81 -26.08 5.23
C GLN A 4 -0.76 -25.85 3.72
N THR A 5 -1.93 -25.68 3.11
CA THR A 5 -2.03 -25.32 1.69
C THR A 5 -1.54 -23.89 1.56
N LYS A 6 -0.37 -23.68 0.95
CA LYS A 6 0.13 -22.32 0.66
C LYS A 6 -0.95 -21.57 -0.13
N PHE A 7 -1.27 -20.34 0.30
CA PHE A 7 -2.13 -19.43 -0.46
C PHE A 7 -1.65 -19.37 -1.92
N LYS A 8 -2.53 -19.67 -2.86
CA LYS A 8 -2.21 -19.75 -4.29
C LYS A 8 -3.33 -19.10 -5.11
N LEU A 9 -3.05 -17.92 -5.64
CA LEU A 9 -3.90 -17.27 -6.64
C LEU A 9 -3.35 -17.59 -8.03
N THR A 10 -4.16 -18.20 -8.89
CA THR A 10 -3.83 -18.50 -10.29
C THR A 10 -4.88 -17.89 -11.20
N TYR A 11 -4.57 -17.73 -12.48
CA TYR A 11 -5.56 -17.24 -13.46
C TYR A 11 -6.86 -18.07 -13.43
N GLY A 12 -6.76 -19.40 -13.29
CA GLY A 12 -7.92 -20.29 -13.20
C GLY A 12 -8.72 -20.19 -11.89
N THR A 13 -8.18 -19.56 -10.86
CA THR A 13 -8.87 -19.33 -9.57
C THR A 13 -9.27 -17.88 -9.35
N MET A 14 -8.99 -16.98 -10.30
CA MET A 14 -9.36 -15.55 -10.20
C MET A 14 -10.85 -15.27 -10.39
N PHE A 15 -11.60 -16.17 -11.04
CA PHE A 15 -13.05 -15.99 -11.23
C PHE A 15 -13.84 -16.19 -9.93
N ASN A 16 -13.29 -16.98 -9.00
CA ASN A 16 -13.84 -17.21 -7.67
C ASN A 16 -12.66 -17.28 -6.68
N PRO A 17 -12.02 -16.14 -6.40
CA PRO A 17 -10.84 -16.11 -5.55
C PRO A 17 -11.20 -16.63 -4.16
N PRO A 18 -10.26 -17.30 -3.46
CA PRO A 18 -10.48 -17.69 -2.07
C PRO A 18 -10.84 -16.46 -1.22
N GLU A 19 -11.81 -16.60 -0.31
CA GLU A 19 -12.25 -15.53 0.60
C GLU A 19 -11.08 -14.89 1.37
N GLU A 20 -10.12 -15.72 1.78
CA GLU A 20 -8.85 -15.32 2.41
C GLU A 20 -8.10 -14.22 1.63
N PHE A 21 -8.24 -14.15 0.30
CA PHE A 21 -7.65 -13.08 -0.50
C PHE A 21 -8.29 -11.73 -0.19
N HIS A 22 -9.63 -11.66 -0.20
CA HIS A 22 -10.36 -10.42 0.04
C HIS A 22 -10.12 -9.91 1.46
N GLU A 23 -10.18 -10.80 2.46
CA GLU A 23 -9.92 -10.43 3.86
C GLU A 23 -8.53 -9.84 4.05
N ARG A 24 -7.51 -10.48 3.49
CA ARG A 24 -6.12 -9.99 3.57
C ARG A 24 -5.93 -8.70 2.82
N TYR A 25 -6.49 -8.59 1.62
CA TYR A 25 -6.40 -7.38 0.81
C TYR A 25 -7.01 -6.18 1.53
N GLU A 26 -8.23 -6.31 2.03
CA GLU A 26 -8.90 -5.23 2.76
C GLU A 26 -8.17 -4.86 4.05
N SER A 27 -7.68 -5.87 4.80
CA SER A 27 -6.90 -5.64 6.03
C SER A 27 -5.61 -4.86 5.77
N GLU A 28 -4.82 -5.27 4.77
CA GLU A 28 -3.57 -4.59 4.43
C GLU A 28 -3.82 -3.21 3.79
N LEU A 29 -4.89 -3.08 2.99
CA LEU A 29 -5.28 -1.79 2.42
C LEU A 29 -5.67 -0.79 3.52
N ALA A 30 -6.39 -1.22 4.55
CA ALA A 30 -6.73 -0.38 5.70
C ALA A 30 -5.48 0.08 6.46
N LYS A 31 -4.52 -0.83 6.69
CA LYS A 31 -3.22 -0.49 7.31
C LYS A 31 -2.42 0.50 6.47
N LEU A 32 -2.38 0.31 5.15
CA LEU A 32 -1.70 1.20 4.22
C LEU A 32 -2.35 2.59 4.19
N LYS A 33 -3.69 2.66 4.12
CA LYS A 33 -4.44 3.93 4.14
C LYS A 33 -4.18 4.72 5.43
N SER A 34 -3.98 4.03 6.56
CA SER A 34 -3.61 4.67 7.82
C SER A 34 -2.23 5.34 7.79
N SER A 35 -1.41 5.05 6.76
CA SER A 35 -0.09 5.63 6.55
C SER A 35 -0.07 6.77 5.52
N PHE A 36 -1.21 7.10 4.91
CA PHE A 36 -1.29 8.17 3.94
C PHE A 36 -0.99 9.54 4.56
N GLY A 37 -0.42 10.42 3.76
CA GLY A 37 0.01 11.75 4.19
C GLY A 37 1.31 11.76 5.01
N LYS A 38 2.00 10.62 5.12
CA LYS A 38 3.35 10.57 5.70
C LYS A 38 4.33 11.40 4.86
N GLU A 39 5.30 11.98 5.55
CA GLU A 39 6.42 12.68 4.94
C GLU A 39 7.54 11.70 4.59
N TYR A 40 8.02 11.80 3.35
CA TYR A 40 9.10 10.99 2.80
C TYR A 40 10.28 11.91 2.47
N PRO A 41 11.44 11.73 3.11
CA PRO A 41 12.62 12.52 2.80
C PRO A 41 13.20 12.16 1.44
N MET A 42 13.96 13.08 0.85
CA MET A 42 14.83 12.75 -0.28
C MET A 42 16.01 11.92 0.22
N ILE A 43 16.48 10.98 -0.59
CA ILE A 43 17.69 10.22 -0.28
C ILE A 43 18.85 10.82 -1.08
N ILE A 44 19.77 11.50 -0.41
CA ILE A 44 20.95 12.13 -1.04
C ILE A 44 22.20 11.54 -0.41
N ASN A 45 23.04 10.89 -1.23
CA ASN A 45 24.24 10.19 -0.79
C ASN A 45 23.97 9.18 0.35
N GLY A 46 22.87 8.42 0.21
CA GLY A 46 22.45 7.41 1.19
C GLY A 46 21.92 7.96 2.51
N LYS A 47 21.66 9.26 2.60
CA LYS A 47 21.11 9.91 3.80
C LYS A 47 19.75 10.52 3.51
N ASP A 48 18.88 10.45 4.50
CA ASP A 48 17.60 11.14 4.48
C ASP A 48 17.82 12.65 4.63
N VAL A 49 17.36 13.42 3.65
CA VAL A 49 17.43 14.87 3.60
C VAL A 49 16.01 15.42 3.51
N LYS A 50 15.64 16.26 4.47
CA LYS A 50 14.35 16.95 4.52
C LYS A 50 14.49 18.37 3.99
N SER A 51 13.53 18.80 3.19
CA SER A 51 13.40 20.17 2.71
C SER A 51 12.36 20.94 3.55
N LYS A 52 12.46 22.28 3.56
CA LYS A 52 11.41 23.15 4.11
C LYS A 52 10.19 23.19 3.20
N GLU A 53 10.42 23.28 1.90
CA GLU A 53 9.36 23.19 0.89
C GLU A 53 9.07 21.72 0.61
N LYS A 54 7.78 21.38 0.63
CA LYS A 54 7.27 20.04 0.37
C LYS A 54 6.08 20.14 -0.56
N PHE A 55 5.81 19.09 -1.32
CA PHE A 55 4.63 18.98 -2.15
C PHE A 55 3.79 17.76 -1.78
N GLU A 56 2.48 17.90 -1.95
CA GLU A 56 1.52 16.82 -1.73
C GLU A 56 1.44 15.95 -2.97
N ASN A 57 1.60 14.65 -2.77
CA ASN A 57 1.20 13.65 -3.73
C ASN A 57 -0.24 13.25 -3.42
N ARG A 58 -1.15 13.52 -4.35
CA ARG A 58 -2.60 13.27 -4.22
C ARG A 58 -3.03 12.13 -5.12
N SER A 59 -4.02 11.36 -4.66
CA SER A 59 -4.57 10.26 -5.46
C SER A 59 -5.25 10.80 -6.74
N PRO A 60 -5.02 10.18 -7.91
CA PRO A 60 -5.65 10.61 -9.16
C PRO A 60 -7.14 10.25 -9.22
N ILE A 61 -7.60 9.28 -8.43
CA ILE A 61 -9.01 8.86 -8.37
C ILE A 61 -9.81 9.62 -7.30
N ASP A 62 -9.12 10.24 -6.34
CA ASP A 62 -9.71 11.11 -5.32
C ASP A 62 -8.69 12.18 -4.91
N THR A 63 -8.85 13.38 -5.46
CA THR A 63 -7.89 14.47 -5.25
C THR A 63 -7.93 15.03 -3.84
N ASN A 64 -8.92 14.67 -3.00
CA ASN A 64 -8.93 15.05 -1.58
C ASN A 64 -7.98 14.18 -0.74
N LEU A 65 -7.57 13.03 -1.27
CA LEU A 65 -6.73 12.07 -0.58
C LEU A 65 -5.24 12.34 -0.84
N VAL A 66 -4.54 12.88 0.16
CA VAL A 66 -3.08 13.03 0.14
C VAL A 66 -2.45 11.69 0.51
N ILE A 67 -1.74 11.07 -0.45
CA ILE A 67 -1.08 9.78 -0.25
C ILE A 67 0.30 9.94 0.39
N GLY A 68 1.00 11.05 0.16
CA GLY A 68 2.29 11.33 0.77
C GLY A 68 2.75 12.78 0.59
N LEU A 69 3.69 13.20 1.42
CA LEU A 69 4.37 14.50 1.37
C LEU A 69 5.85 14.27 1.03
N PHE A 70 6.39 15.02 0.06
CA PHE A 70 7.77 14.88 -0.42
C PHE A 70 8.48 16.23 -0.41
#